data_AF-A0ABD7G2D5-F1
#
_entry.id   AF-A0ABD7G2D5-F1
#
_cell.length_a   1.000
_cell.length_b   1.000
_cell.length_c   1.000
_cell.angle_alpha   90.00
_cell.angle_beta   90.00
_cell.angle_gamma   90.00
#
_symmetry.space_group_name_H-M   'P 1'
#
loop_
_entity.id
_entity.type
_entity.pdbx_description
1 polymer ?
#
loop_
_entity_poly.entity_id
_entity_poly.type
_entity_poly.pdbx_seq_one_letter_code
_entity_poly.pdbx_strand_id
1 'polypeptide(L)'
;MPKHPIAVELEAINREGETQVVRDSSLTVQGYSVYLRAAEASGLALATWVADYDTIGPAYVLAERLSLALAIPLTVLVPGPLMPIKQEPTTREGVTTTAH
;
A
#
# COMPACT_ATOMS: atom_id res chain seq x y z
N MET A 1 13.87 1.02 -21.91
CA MET A 1 13.37 -0.36 -21.76
C MET A 1 12.09 -0.32 -20.94
N PRO A 2 11.07 -1.15 -21.23
CA PRO A 2 9.91 -1.27 -20.36
C PRO A 2 10.34 -1.94 -19.06
N LYS A 3 10.10 -1.28 -17.92
CA LYS A 3 10.35 -1.84 -16.58
C LYS A 3 9.13 -2.65 -16.20
N HIS A 4 9.29 -3.95 -15.98
CA HIS A 4 8.17 -4.81 -15.57
C HIS A 4 7.99 -4.70 -14.06
N PRO A 5 6.79 -4.31 -13.56
CA PRO A 5 6.49 -4.34 -12.14
C PRO A 5 6.62 -5.76 -11.59
N ILE A 6 7.24 -5.91 -10.42
CA ILE A 6 7.48 -7.22 -9.78
C ILE A 6 6.96 -7.30 -8.35
N ALA A 7 6.73 -6.17 -7.68
CA ALA A 7 6.12 -6.13 -6.36
C ALA A 7 5.53 -4.74 -6.05
N VAL A 8 4.60 -4.71 -5.10
CA VAL A 8 4.15 -3.51 -4.41
C VAL A 8 4.75 -3.51 -3.00
N GLU A 9 5.24 -2.38 -2.53
CA GLU A 9 5.72 -2.20 -1.17
C GLU A 9 4.90 -1.12 -0.47
N LEU A 10 4.40 -1.42 0.73
CA LEU A 10 3.80 -0.46 1.64
C LEU A 10 4.73 -0.28 2.83
N GLU A 11 5.27 0.92 2.99
CA GLU A 11 6.26 1.24 4.03
C GLU A 11 5.66 2.23 5.03
N ALA A 12 5.80 1.97 6.32
CA ALA A 12 5.68 3.01 7.33
C ALA A 12 6.93 3.88 7.28
N ILE A 13 6.77 5.20 7.29
CA ILE A 13 7.87 6.15 7.14
C ILE A 13 7.95 7.14 8.30
N ASN A 14 9.18 7.53 8.64
CA ASN A 14 9.51 8.71 9.43
C ASN A 14 10.20 9.72 8.49
N ARG A 15 9.86 11.02 8.59
CA ARG A 15 10.41 12.09 7.74
C ARG A 15 11.35 13.04 8.51
N GLU A 16 11.87 12.64 9.66
CA GLU A 16 12.89 13.41 10.40
C GLU A 16 14.18 13.54 9.58
N GLY A 17 14.26 14.62 8.79
CA GLY A 17 15.39 14.97 7.93
C GLY A 17 15.43 14.20 6.59
N GLU A 18 15.11 12.90 6.61
CA GLU A 18 15.05 12.02 5.43
C GLU A 18 13.88 11.04 5.56
N THR A 19 13.41 10.47 4.44
CA THR A 19 12.39 9.42 4.46
C THR A 19 13.04 8.09 4.85
N GLN A 20 12.67 7.59 6.02
CA GLN A 20 13.22 6.36 6.59
C GLN A 20 12.11 5.34 6.84
N VAL A 21 12.35 4.10 6.44
CA VAL A 21 11.42 2.99 6.69
C VAL A 21 11.43 2.65 8.18
N VAL A 22 10.26 2.72 8.80
CA VAL A 22 10.06 2.40 10.22
C VAL A 22 9.79 0.91 10.35
N ARG A 23 10.77 0.17 10.88
CA ARG A 23 10.66 -1.27 11.20
C ARG A 23 10.57 -1.54 12.70
N ASP A 24 11.19 -0.68 13.51
CA ASP A 24 11.16 -0.76 14.97
C ASP A 24 9.95 0.01 15.52
N SER A 25 9.23 -0.61 16.44
CA SER A 25 8.13 -0.01 17.20
C SER A 25 8.54 1.20 18.05
N SER A 26 9.85 1.38 18.33
CA SER A 26 10.36 2.53 19.08
C SER A 26 10.40 3.83 18.28
N LEU A 27 10.30 3.74 16.94
CA LEU A 27 10.34 4.89 16.04
C LEU A 27 8.92 5.38 15.73
N THR A 28 8.73 6.70 15.79
CA THR A 28 7.46 7.34 15.44
C THR A 28 7.15 7.15 13.96
N VAL A 29 5.98 6.60 13.65
CA VAL A 29 5.44 6.58 12.28
C VAL A 29 4.81 7.94 11.98
N GLN A 30 5.30 8.62 10.95
CA GLN A 30 4.79 9.90 10.48
C GLN A 30 3.92 9.80 9.22
N GLY A 31 3.93 8.63 8.58
CA GLY A 31 3.10 8.37 7.41
C GLY A 31 3.38 7.00 6.81
N TYR A 32 2.80 6.77 5.64
CA TYR A 32 2.92 5.54 4.89
C TYR A 32 3.13 5.85 3.42
N SER A 33 4.03 5.12 2.76
CA SER A 33 4.35 5.29 1.34
C SER A 33 4.13 3.99 0.59
N VAL A 34 3.56 4.10 -0.60
CA VAL A 34 3.38 2.96 -1.52
C VAL A 34 4.38 3.09 -2.66
N TYR A 35 5.10 2.01 -2.93
CA TYR A 35 6.07 1.92 -4.02
C TYR A 35 5.75 0.76 -4.97
N LEU A 36 6.05 0.95 -6.26
CA LEU A 36 6.14 -0.13 -7.23
C LEU A 36 7.61 -0.50 -7.45
N ARG A 37 7.94 -1.77 -7.20
CA ARG A 37 9.22 -2.35 -7.58
C ARG A 37 9.16 -2.79 -9.03
N ALA A 38 10.14 -2.40 -9.81
CA ALA A 38 10.26 -2.88 -11.18
C ALA A 38 11.66 -3.42 -11.45
N ALA A 39 11.73 -4.57 -12.12
CA ALA A 39 12.99 -5.18 -12.54
C ALA A 39 13.59 -4.38 -13.71
N GLU A 40 14.89 -4.11 -13.61
CA GLU A 40 15.69 -3.58 -14.69
C GLU A 40 16.44 -4.69 -15.44
N ALA A 41 16.91 -4.39 -16.65
CA ALA A 41 17.71 -5.32 -17.45
C ALA A 41 19.04 -5.70 -16.79
N SER A 42 19.51 -4.90 -15.84
CA SER A 42 20.68 -5.17 -15.00
C SER A 42 20.42 -6.25 -13.93
N GLY A 43 19.17 -6.69 -13.75
CA GLY A 43 18.76 -7.57 -12.65
C GLY A 43 18.52 -6.85 -11.33
N LEU A 44 18.75 -5.52 -11.26
CA LEU A 44 18.40 -4.70 -10.11
C LEU A 44 16.90 -4.37 -10.10
N ALA A 45 16.35 -4.12 -8.91
CA ALA A 45 14.97 -3.68 -8.73
C ALA A 45 14.93 -2.22 -8.25
N LEU A 46 14.28 -1.35 -9.01
CA LEU A 46 14.04 0.04 -8.60
C LEU A 46 12.70 0.17 -7.89
N ALA A 47 12.68 0.95 -6.81
CA ALA A 47 11.44 1.42 -6.19
C ALA A 47 11.00 2.73 -6.85
N THR A 48 9.79 2.76 -7.36
CA THR A 48 9.15 3.98 -7.85
C THR A 48 8.06 4.38 -6.87
N TRP A 49 8.16 5.59 -6.32
CA TRP A 49 7.14 6.17 -5.46
C TRP A 49 5.80 6.29 -6.21
N VAL A 50 4.71 5.85 -5.57
CA VAL A 50 3.35 5.94 -6.10
C VAL A 50 2.55 7.02 -5.38
N ALA A 51 2.47 6.92 -4.05
CA ALA A 51 1.69 7.84 -3.23
C ALA A 51 2.08 7.76 -1.76
N ASP A 52 1.81 8.84 -1.04
CA ASP A 52 1.93 8.93 0.42
C ASP A 52 0.56 9.08 1.08
N TYR A 53 0.45 8.58 2.30
CA TYR A 53 -0.75 8.67 3.13
C TYR A 53 -0.38 8.90 4.59
N ASP A 54 -1.20 9.69 5.30
CA ASP A 54 -1.00 9.93 6.74
C ASP A 54 -1.50 8.75 7.60
N THR A 55 -2.36 7.88 7.05
CA THR A 55 -2.94 6.73 7.75
C THR A 55 -2.79 5.44 6.95
N ILE A 56 -2.68 4.32 7.67
CA ILE A 56 -2.39 3.02 7.07
C ILE A 56 -3.53 2.46 6.21
N GLY A 57 -4.79 2.79 6.54
CA GLY A 57 -5.96 2.21 5.86
C GLY A 57 -6.00 2.51 4.36
N PRO A 58 -6.01 3.79 3.95
CA PRO A 58 -5.96 4.17 2.54
C PRO A 58 -4.71 3.65 1.81
N ALA A 59 -3.55 3.66 2.47
CA ALA A 59 -2.31 3.16 1.93
C ALA A 59 -2.38 1.66 1.62
N TYR A 60 -2.93 0.87 2.55
CA TYR A 60 -3.15 -0.56 2.38
C TYR A 60 -4.12 -0.86 1.25
N VAL A 61 -5.26 -0.14 1.19
CA VAL A 61 -6.24 -0.33 0.10
C VAL A 61 -5.62 -0.04 -1.27
N LEU A 62 -4.80 1.00 -1.40
CA LEU A 62 -4.09 1.26 -2.65
C LEU A 62 -3.12 0.12 -2.98
N ALA A 63 -2.30 -0.28 -2.01
CA ALA A 63 -1.26 -1.29 -2.20
C ALA A 63 -1.86 -2.66 -2.56
N GLU A 64 -2.93 -3.07 -1.88
CA GLU A 64 -3.70 -4.29 -2.16
C GLU A 64 -4.31 -4.26 -3.56
N ARG A 65 -4.94 -3.14 -3.95
CA ARG A 65 -5.54 -2.99 -5.29
C ARG A 65 -4.49 -3.07 -6.39
N LEU A 66 -3.33 -2.46 -6.21
CA LEU A 66 -2.23 -2.54 -7.17
C LEU A 66 -1.67 -3.95 -7.28
N SER A 67 -1.48 -4.62 -6.14
CA SER A 67 -1.02 -6.01 -6.10
C SER A 67 -1.97 -6.94 -6.86
N LEU A 68 -3.28 -6.82 -6.62
CA LEU A 68 -4.31 -7.59 -7.33
C LEU A 68 -4.39 -7.25 -8.81
N ALA A 69 -4.40 -5.96 -9.17
CA ALA A 69 -4.55 -5.51 -10.55
C ALA A 69 -3.36 -5.93 -11.44
N LEU A 70 -2.16 -5.99 -10.87
CA LEU A 70 -0.93 -6.36 -11.57
C LEU A 70 -0.56 -7.83 -11.38
N ALA A 71 -1.29 -8.56 -10.54
CA ALA A 71 -0.97 -9.94 -10.14
C ALA A 71 0.48 -10.09 -9.62
N ILE A 72 0.93 -9.14 -8.82
CA ILE A 72 2.27 -9.10 -8.21
C ILE A 72 2.17 -9.10 -6.68
N PRO A 73 3.18 -9.62 -5.96
CA PRO A 73 3.16 -9.66 -4.50
C PRO A 73 3.09 -8.27 -3.85
N LEU A 74 2.44 -8.21 -2.68
CA LEU A 74 2.45 -7.07 -1.76
C LEU A 74 3.34 -7.38 -0.55
N THR A 75 4.36 -6.54 -0.33
CA THR A 75 5.18 -6.55 0.87
C THR A 75 4.75 -5.40 1.77
N VAL A 76 4.40 -5.71 3.02
CA VAL A 76 4.06 -4.69 4.02
C VAL A 76 5.18 -4.57 5.04
N LEU A 77 5.73 -3.36 5.17
CA LEU A 77 6.84 -2.99 6.03
C LEU A 77 6.37 -1.93 7.04
N VAL A 78 5.57 -2.36 8.01
CA VAL A 78 5.01 -1.49 9.06
C VAL A 78 5.32 -2.07 10.45
N PRO A 79 5.45 -1.23 11.50
CA PRO A 79 5.66 -1.72 12.85
C PRO A 79 4.38 -2.36 13.39
N GLY A 80 4.45 -3.65 13.72
CA GLY A 80 3.37 -4.42 14.32
C GLY A 80 2.46 -5.14 13.32
N PRO A 81 1.62 -6.09 13.80
CA PRO A 81 0.70 -6.82 12.94
C PRO A 81 -0.41 -5.91 12.42
N LEU A 82 -0.66 -5.96 11.11
CA LEU A 82 -1.89 -5.43 10.52
C LEU A 82 -3.06 -6.23 11.11
N MET A 83 -3.88 -5.61 11.96
CA MET A 83 -5.16 -6.21 12.29
C MET A 83 -5.96 -6.32 10.98
N PRO A 84 -6.57 -7.47 10.67
CA PRO A 84 -7.39 -7.61 9.48
C PRO A 84 -8.43 -6.50 9.46
N ILE A 85 -8.38 -5.64 8.45
CA ILE A 85 -9.45 -4.68 8.24
C ILE A 85 -10.67 -5.52 7.91
N LYS A 86 -11.62 -5.59 8.84
CA LYS A 86 -12.91 -6.19 8.60
C LYS A 86 -13.54 -5.35 7.48
N GLN A 87 -13.48 -5.87 6.25
CA GLN A 87 -14.22 -5.28 5.13
C GLN A 87 -15.69 -5.43 5.48
N GLU A 88 -16.26 -4.40 6.09
CA GLU A 88 -17.70 -4.33 6.24
C GLU A 88 -18.25 -4.28 4.81
N PRO A 89 -19.12 -5.22 4.39
CA PRO A 89 -19.74 -5.11 3.09
C PRO A 89 -20.50 -3.80 3.12
N THR A 90 -20.14 -2.86 2.25
CA THR A 90 -21.03 -1.74 1.94
C THR A 90 -22.30 -2.37 1.39
N THR A 91 -23.30 -2.54 2.25
CA THR A 91 -24.67 -2.87 1.85
C THR A 91 -25.08 -1.80 0.86
N ARG A 92 -25.05 -2.15 -0.42
CA ARG A 92 -25.67 -1.36 -1.47
C ARG A 92 -27.17 -1.52 -1.22
N GLU A 93 -27.75 -0.60 -0.46
CA GLU A 93 -29.20 -0.53 -0.27
C GLU A 93 -29.84 -0.46 -1.65
N GLY A 94 -30.44 -1.58 -2.06
CA GLY A 94 -31.31 -1.63 -3.21
C GLY A 94 -32.52 -0.77 -2.92
N VAL A 95 -32.54 0.44 -3.49
CA VAL A 95 -33.75 1.25 -3.61
C VAL A 95 -34.80 0.41 -4.33
N THR A 96 -35.75 -0.12 -3.58
CA THR A 96 -36.91 -0.81 -4.15
C THR A 96 -38.00 0.24 -4.29
N THR A 97 -38.09 0.85 -5.48
CA THR A 97 -39.22 1.70 -5.85
C THR A 97 -40.49 0.85 -5.88
N THR A 98 -41.38 1.04 -4.90
CA THR A 98 -42.76 0.55 -4.99
C THR A 98 -43.61 1.70 -5.49
N ALA A 99 -44.12 1.57 -6.72
CA ALA A 99 -45.12 2.47 -7.28
C ALA A 99 -46.51 2.04 -6.77
N HIS A 100 -47.28 3.01 -6.29
CA HIS A 100 -48.73 2.91 -6.07
C HIS A 100 -49.45 3.70 -7.16
#